data_AF-A0A0P7GK97-F1
#
_entry.id   AF-A0A0P7GK97-F1
#
_cell.length_a   1.000
_cell.length_b   1.000
_cell.length_c   1.000
_cell.angle_alpha   90.00
_cell.angle_beta   90.00
_cell.angle_gamma   90.00
#
_symmetry.space_group_name_H-M   'P 1'
#
loop_
_entity.id
_entity.type
_entity.pdbx_description
1 polymer ?
#
loop_
_entity_poly.entity_id
_entity_poly.type
_entity_poly.pdbx_seq_one_letter_code
_entity_poly.pdbx_strand_id
1 'polypeptide(L)'
;MDEGDGTVAGFAAYRDRPGSRAFTHTEVSDAYAGQGVASELARFAVEDVRDADLRLVPYCPYIARWLTKHPEYTGFVDWPQTAKTKNGESAR
;
A
#
# COMPACT_ATOMS: atom_id res chain seq x y z
N MET A 1 -34.07 1.94 0.19
CA MET A 1 -32.83 1.16 0.27
C MET A 1 -31.91 1.95 1.17
N ASP A 2 -31.37 1.32 2.20
CA ASP A 2 -30.67 1.95 3.33
C ASP A 2 -29.41 2.69 2.84
N GLU A 3 -29.38 4.02 2.99
CA GLU A 3 -28.24 4.87 2.63
C GLU A 3 -27.38 5.00 3.89
N GLY A 4 -26.47 4.05 4.07
CA GLY A 4 -25.52 4.07 5.16
C GLY A 4 -24.53 5.21 4.97
N ASP A 5 -24.75 6.33 5.66
CA ASP A 5 -23.77 7.40 5.86
C ASP A 5 -22.65 6.90 6.79
N GLY A 6 -21.92 5.89 6.32
CA GLY A 6 -20.69 5.44 6.93
C GLY A 6 -19.58 6.41 6.54
N THR A 7 -19.10 7.21 7.48
CA THR A 7 -17.91 8.04 7.25
C THR A 7 -16.76 7.14 6.81
N VAL A 8 -16.32 7.28 5.55
CA VAL A 8 -15.19 6.52 5.02
C VAL A 8 -13.92 6.94 5.78
N ALA A 9 -13.46 6.07 6.66
CA ALA A 9 -12.25 6.31 7.45
C ALA A 9 -11.00 6.37 6.57
N GLY A 10 -10.99 5.64 5.44
CA GLY A 10 -9.96 5.69 4.42
C GLY A 10 -10.17 4.64 3.33
N PHE A 11 -9.44 4.76 2.22
CA PHE A 11 -9.43 3.81 1.13
C PHE A 11 -8.01 3.62 0.55
N ALA A 12 -7.74 2.42 0.06
CA ALA A 12 -6.53 2.11 -0.70
C ALA A 12 -6.90 1.91 -2.18
N ALA A 13 -6.42 2.81 -3.04
CA ALA A 13 -6.54 2.66 -4.48
C ALA A 13 -5.38 1.79 -5.00
N TYR A 14 -5.76 0.70 -5.65
CA TYR A 14 -4.85 -0.23 -6.29
C TYR A 14 -5.21 -0.48 -7.75
N ARG A 15 -4.24 -1.00 -8.50
CA ARG A 15 -4.43 -1.52 -9.85
C ARG A 15 -3.97 -2.95 -9.91
N ASP A 16 -4.87 -3.82 -10.37
CA ASP A 16 -4.55 -5.21 -10.64
C ASP A 16 -3.75 -5.35 -11.93
N ARG A 17 -2.74 -6.20 -11.86
CA ARG A 17 -1.89 -6.62 -12.95
C ARG A 17 -1.78 -8.15 -12.93
N PRO A 18 -1.40 -8.78 -14.06
CA PRO A 18 -1.17 -10.22 -14.08
C PRO A 18 -0.10 -10.60 -13.04
N GLY A 19 -0.51 -11.30 -11.98
CA GLY A 19 0.36 -11.75 -10.89
C GLY A 19 0.79 -10.68 -9.88
N SER A 20 0.26 -9.46 -9.93
CA SER A 20 0.60 -8.41 -8.95
C SER A 20 -0.49 -7.36 -8.75
N ARG A 21 -0.52 -6.74 -7.57
CA ARG A 21 -1.42 -5.65 -7.21
C ARG A 21 -0.60 -4.41 -6.84
N ALA A 22 -0.79 -3.34 -7.62
CA ALA A 22 -0.03 -2.11 -7.49
C ALA A 22 -0.83 -1.05 -6.71
N PHE A 23 -0.38 -0.73 -5.50
CA PHE A 23 -0.98 0.31 -4.67
C PHE A 23 -0.47 1.68 -5.11
N THR A 24 -1.32 2.42 -5.82
CA THR A 24 -0.97 3.72 -6.38
C THR A 24 -1.23 4.86 -5.41
N HIS A 25 -2.28 4.75 -4.60
CA HIS A 25 -2.66 5.80 -3.68
C HIS A 25 -3.38 5.21 -2.46
N THR A 26 -3.19 5.83 -1.30
CA THR A 26 -3.89 5.45 -0.07
C THR A 26 -4.26 6.76 0.60
N GLU A 27 -5.56 6.95 0.80
CA GLU A 27 -6.10 8.12 1.47
C GLU A 27 -6.79 7.67 2.74
N VAL A 28 -6.46 8.32 3.85
CA VAL A 28 -7.10 8.09 5.14
C VAL A 28 -7.51 9.45 5.66
N SER A 29 -8.74 9.55 6.17
CA SER A 29 -9.24 10.79 6.74
C SER A 29 -8.34 11.22 7.90
N ASP A 30 -7.95 12.50 7.93
CA ASP A 30 -7.02 13.06 8.92
C ASP A 30 -7.53 12.87 10.36
N ALA A 31 -8.86 12.86 10.53
CA ALA A 31 -9.54 12.52 11.79
C ALA A 31 -9.16 11.14 12.37
N TYR A 32 -8.69 10.22 11.51
CA TYR A 32 -8.24 8.88 11.87
C TYR A 32 -6.72 8.69 11.66
N ALA A 33 -6.03 9.71 11.15
CA ALA A 33 -4.58 9.72 11.04
C ALA A 33 -3.96 9.73 12.46
N GLY A 34 -3.02 8.83 12.72
CA GLY A 34 -2.40 8.67 14.04
C GLY A 34 -3.17 7.79 15.03
N GLN A 35 -4.37 7.30 14.69
CA GLN A 35 -5.14 6.37 15.52
C GLN A 35 -4.89 4.88 15.20
N GLY A 36 -3.93 4.57 14.33
CA GLY A 36 -3.64 3.20 13.90
C GLY A 36 -4.55 2.66 12.79
N VAL A 37 -5.68 3.34 12.48
CA VAL A 37 -6.62 2.96 11.42
C VAL A 37 -5.93 2.79 10.06
N ALA A 38 -5.03 3.71 9.71
CA ALA A 38 -4.27 3.65 8.46
C ALA A 38 -3.32 2.44 8.40
N SER A 39 -2.80 2.00 9.55
CA SER A 39 -1.96 0.80 9.63
C SER A 39 -2.79 -0.48 9.52
N GLU A 40 -3.97 -0.50 10.11
CA GLU A 40 -4.91 -1.61 9.96
C GLU A 40 -5.40 -1.74 8.52
N LEU A 41 -5.76 -0.62 7.87
CA LEU A 41 -6.14 -0.60 6.46
C LEU A 41 -5.01 -1.09 5.54
N ALA A 42 -3.78 -0.64 5.79
CA ALA A 42 -2.61 -1.13 5.05
C ALA A 42 -2.39 -2.63 5.28
N ARG A 43 -2.51 -3.10 6.53
CA ARG A 43 -2.40 -4.52 6.87
C ARG A 43 -3.42 -5.36 6.12
N PHE A 44 -4.70 -5.00 6.20
CA PHE A 44 -5.77 -5.71 5.49
C PHE A 44 -5.53 -5.74 3.99
N ALA A 45 -5.14 -4.61 3.41
CA ALA A 45 -4.84 -4.52 1.98
C ALA A 45 -3.65 -5.42 1.57
N VAL A 46 -2.64 -5.55 2.42
CA VAL A 46 -1.47 -6.40 2.19
C VAL A 46 -1.79 -7.88 2.38
N GLU A 47 -2.55 -8.22 3.42
CA GLU A 47 -3.04 -9.58 3.68
C GLU A 47 -3.92 -10.08 2.53
N ASP A 48 -4.82 -9.23 2.00
CA ASP A 48 -5.64 -9.58 0.84
C ASP A 48 -4.81 -9.92 -0.42
N VAL A 49 -3.73 -9.19 -0.67
CA VAL A 49 -2.80 -9.48 -1.78
C VAL A 49 -2.10 -10.83 -1.56
N ARG A 50 -1.76 -11.14 -0.31
CA ARG A 50 -1.13 -12.40 0.08
C ARG A 50 -2.08 -13.58 -0.08
N ASP A 51 -3.32 -13.45 0.38
CA ASP A 51 -4.36 -14.46 0.24
C ASP A 51 -4.71 -14.72 -1.24
N ALA A 52 -4.59 -13.69 -2.08
CA ALA A 52 -4.72 -13.81 -3.52
C ALA A 52 -3.49 -14.43 -4.22
N ASP A 53 -2.42 -14.76 -3.48
CA ASP A 53 -1.12 -15.24 -4.01
C ASP A 53 -0.52 -14.28 -5.06
N LEU A 54 -0.74 -12.97 -4.88
CA LEU A 54 -0.26 -11.92 -5.77
C LEU A 54 0.97 -11.22 -5.18
N ARG A 55 1.77 -10.59 -6.05
CA ARG A 55 2.85 -9.71 -5.59
C ARG A 55 2.34 -8.31 -5.28
N LEU A 56 2.83 -7.71 -4.21
CA LEU A 56 2.45 -6.35 -3.81
C LEU A 56 3.44 -5.32 -4.34
N VAL A 57 2.96 -4.32 -5.10
CA VAL A 57 3.81 -3.22 -5.61
C VAL A 57 3.43 -1.89 -4.93
N PRO A 58 4.23 -1.38 -3.98
CA PRO A 58 3.89 -0.17 -3.23
C PRO A 58 4.39 1.09 -3.95
N TYR A 59 3.60 1.65 -4.86
CA TYR A 59 3.90 2.97 -5.46
C TYR A 59 3.59 4.11 -4.48
N CYS A 60 2.60 3.92 -3.61
CA CYS A 60 2.28 4.90 -2.57
C CYS A 60 3.39 4.94 -1.50
N PRO A 61 3.96 6.12 -1.18
CA PRO A 61 4.99 6.25 -0.16
C PRO A 61 4.49 5.87 1.25
N TYR A 62 3.18 5.95 1.49
CA TYR A 62 2.59 5.52 2.75
C TYR A 62 2.74 4.00 2.96
N ILE A 63 2.26 3.20 2.00
CA ILE A 63 2.36 1.74 2.04
C ILE A 63 3.83 1.31 2.06
N ALA A 64 4.69 1.96 1.27
CA ALA A 64 6.12 1.72 1.29
C ALA A 64 6.72 1.89 2.69
N ARG A 65 6.45 3.01 3.38
CA ARG A 65 6.91 3.23 4.76
C ARG A 65 6.29 2.23 5.75
N TRP A 66 5.04 1.86 5.57
CA TRP A 66 4.39 0.86 6.41
C TRP A 66 5.10 -0.50 6.28
N LEU A 67 5.39 -0.96 5.07
CA LEU A 67 6.11 -2.20 4.80
C LEU A 67 7.54 -2.21 5.36
N THR A 68 8.22 -1.06 5.43
CA THR A 68 9.55 -1.01 6.09
C THR A 68 9.49 -1.29 7.60
N LYS A 69 8.35 -1.02 8.24
CA LYS A 69 8.12 -1.35 9.66
C LYS A 69 7.64 -2.78 9.86
N HIS A 70 7.16 -3.42 8.80
CA HIS A 70 6.60 -4.77 8.79
C HIS A 70 7.34 -5.67 7.79
N PRO A 71 8.61 -6.02 8.08
CA PRO A 71 9.43 -6.85 7.19
C PRO A 71 8.82 -8.24 6.95
N GLU A 72 7.94 -8.73 7.82
CA GLU A 72 7.24 -10.01 7.67
C GLU A 72 6.41 -10.11 6.37
N TYR A 73 5.91 -8.97 5.85
CA TYR A 73 5.18 -8.96 4.58
C TYR A 73 6.08 -8.71 3.37
N THR A 74 7.36 -8.34 3.56
CA THR A 74 8.25 -7.97 2.45
C THR A 74 8.63 -9.13 1.54
N GLY A 75 8.35 -10.38 1.93
CA GLY A 75 8.66 -11.58 1.15
C GLY A 75 7.97 -11.66 -0.22
N PHE A 76 6.79 -11.08 -0.37
CA PHE A 76 6.02 -11.04 -1.63
C PHE A 76 5.85 -9.62 -2.18
N VAL A 77 6.58 -8.66 -1.61
CA VAL A 77 6.61 -7.27 -2.08
C VAL A 77 7.60 -7.12 -3.23
N ASP A 78 7.18 -6.41 -4.28
CA ASP A 78 8.03 -6.00 -5.37
C ASP A 78 8.16 -4.47 -5.35
N TRP A 79 9.33 -4.00 -4.93
CA TRP A 79 9.59 -2.58 -4.71
C TRP A 79 9.78 -1.87 -6.05
N PRO A 80 8.94 -0.87 -6.40
CA PRO A 80 9.11 -0.15 -7.64
C PRO A 80 10.46 0.57 -7.66
N GLN A 81 11.19 0.50 -8.78
CA GLN A 81 12.52 1.10 -8.93
C GLN A 81 12.58 2.61 -8.61
N THR A 82 11.45 3.33 -8.68
CA THR A 82 11.39 4.77 -8.30
C THR A 82 11.69 5.02 -6.82
N ALA A 83 11.47 4.03 -5.94
CA ALA A 83 11.85 4.13 -4.53
C ALA A 83 13.37 4.00 -4.32
N LYS A 84 14.10 3.42 -5.29
CA LYS A 84 15.57 3.32 -5.31
C LYS A 84 16.16 4.38 -6.24
N THR A 85 15.96 5.67 -5.97
CA THR A 85 16.81 6.69 -6.61
C THR A 85 17.12 7.84 -5.65
N LYS A 86 18.06 7.58 -4.75
CA LYS A 86 19.14 8.54 -4.53
C LYS A 86 20.47 7.87 -4.87
N ASN A 87 21.07 8.39 -5.95
CA ASN A 87 22.47 8.34 -6.35
C ASN A 87 22.94 7.17 -7.24
N GLY A 88 23.16 7.50 -8.52
CA GLY A 88 24.42 7.17 -9.19
C GLY A 88 24.37 6.20 -10.35
N GLU A 89 23.84 6.59 -11.51
CA GLU A 89 24.46 6.22 -12.80
C GLU A 89 23.99 7.18 -13.92
N SER A 90 24.65 8.34 -14.00
CA SER A 90 24.74 9.07 -15.26
C SER A 90 25.92 8.47 -16.01
N ALA A 91 25.70 7.37 -16.71
CA ALA A 91 26.65 6.85 -17.67
C ALA A 91 26.23 7.30 -19.07
N ARG A 92 27.08 8.15 -19.67
CA ARG A 92 27.41 8.34 -21.10
C ARG A 92 27.50 9.81 -21.47
#